data_AF-A0A3D4WZM0-F1
#
_entry.id   AF-A0A3D4WZM0-F1
#
_cell.length_a   1.000
_cell.length_b   1.000
_cell.length_c   1.000
_cell.angle_alpha   90.00
_cell.angle_beta   90.00
_cell.angle_gamma   90.00
#
_symmetry.space_group_name_H-M   'P 1'
#
loop_
_entity.id
_entity.type
_entity.pdbx_description
1 polymer ?
#
loop_
_entity_poly.entity_id
_entity_poly.type
_entity_poly.pdbx_seq_one_letter_code
_entity_poly.pdbx_strand_id
1 'polypeptide(L)' 'MTFEGCQGCGACLLTCPTHAIRPIGGTLHARTDLCNGCGECVEICPVDAISMTMVLESPR' A
#
# COMPACT_ATOMS: atom_id res chain seq x y z
N MET A 1 -6.08 -2.58 0.61
CA MET A 1 -4.69 -2.43 1.09
C MET A 1 -4.70 -1.55 2.33
N THR A 2 -4.06 -1.98 3.40
CA THR A 2 -3.94 -1.22 4.66
C THR A 2 -2.46 -0.91 4.96
N PHE A 3 -2.23 0.09 5.81
CA PHE A 3 -0.89 0.59 6.19
C PHE A 3 -0.77 0.68 7.73
N GLU A 4 -1.23 -0.34 8.45
CA GLU A 4 -1.26 -0.34 9.92
C GLU A 4 0.15 -0.48 10.51
N GLY A 5 0.50 0.37 11.48
CA GLY A 5 1.86 0.40 12.04
C GLY A 5 2.89 1.10 11.15
N CYS A 6 2.47 1.82 10.11
CA CYS A 6 3.36 2.59 9.25
C CYS A 6 4.18 3.62 10.05
N GLN A 7 5.50 3.60 9.90
CA GLN A 7 6.43 4.56 10.53
C GLN A 7 6.81 5.75 9.62
N GLY A 8 6.23 5.84 8.41
CA GLY A 8 6.47 6.97 7.51
C GLY A 8 7.85 7.01 6.85
N CYS A 9 8.57 5.88 6.73
CA CYS A 9 9.91 5.85 6.12
C CYS A 9 9.94 6.16 4.62
N GLY A 10 8.80 6.02 3.92
CA GLY A 10 8.66 6.37 2.50
C GLY A 10 9.20 5.33 1.51
N ALA A 11 9.75 4.19 1.95
CA ALA A 11 10.29 3.16 1.04
C ALA A 11 9.26 2.67 0.00
N CYS A 12 8.01 2.46 0.43
CA CYS A 12 6.92 2.05 -0.46
C CYS A 12 6.55 3.10 -1.52
N LEU A 13 6.75 4.40 -1.24
CA LEU A 13 6.51 5.48 -2.20
C LEU A 13 7.54 5.45 -3.33
N LEU A 14 8.79 5.13 -3.01
CA LEU A 14 9.90 5.08 -3.95
C LEU A 14 9.87 3.82 -4.81
N THR A 15 9.52 2.66 -4.22
CA THR A 15 9.55 1.39 -4.94
C THR A 15 8.36 1.20 -5.89
N CYS A 16 7.23 1.86 -5.65
CA CYS A 16 6.00 1.59 -6.37
C CYS A 16 6.12 2.03 -7.84
N PRO A 17 6.15 1.11 -8.82
CA PRO A 17 6.45 1.44 -10.22
C PRO A 17 5.34 2.26 -10.89
N THR A 18 4.10 2.13 -10.41
CA THR A 18 2.96 2.91 -10.89
C THR A 18 2.70 4.16 -10.05
N HIS A 19 3.54 4.40 -9.03
CA HIS A 19 3.36 5.45 -8.04
C HIS A 19 1.93 5.51 -7.51
N ALA A 20 1.34 4.38 -7.12
CA ALA A 20 -0.03 4.31 -6.63
C ALA A 20 -0.21 4.82 -5.19
N ILE A 21 0.85 4.88 -4.39
CA ILE A 21 0.76 5.20 -2.95
C ILE A 21 0.91 6.71 -2.70
N ARG A 22 0.05 7.30 -1.88
CA ARG A 22 0.04 8.74 -1.54
C ARG A 22 -0.15 8.97 -0.04
N PRO A 23 0.56 9.96 0.55
CA PRO A 23 0.26 10.44 1.89
C PRO A 23 -0.98 11.34 1.86
N ILE A 24 -1.95 11.06 2.73
CA ILE A 24 -3.17 11.85 2.94
C ILE A 24 -3.40 11.98 4.44
N GLY A 25 -3.34 13.19 4.98
CA GLY A 25 -3.67 13.44 6.40
C GLY A 25 -2.79 12.66 7.39
N GLY A 26 -1.52 12.42 7.07
CA GLY A 26 -0.58 11.68 7.93
C GLY A 26 -0.66 10.16 7.81
N THR A 27 -1.54 9.62 6.96
CA THR A 27 -1.62 8.19 6.66
C THR A 27 -1.35 7.93 5.18
N LEU A 28 -0.98 6.69 4.83
CA LEU A 28 -0.78 6.28 3.45
C LEU A 28 -2.07 5.68 2.87
N HIS A 29 -2.34 6.02 1.62
CA HIS A 29 -3.44 5.47 0.83
C HIS A 29 -2.92 4.99 -0.52
N ALA A 30 -3.40 3.84 -0.97
CA ALA A 30 -3.12 3.34 -2.31
C ALA A 30 -4.28 3.70 -3.26
N ARG A 31 -3.93 4.28 -4.40
CA ARG A 31 -4.84 4.47 -5.53
C ARG A 31 -5.06 3.15 -6.25
N THR A 32 -6.21 2.55 -6.04
CA THR A 32 -6.57 1.24 -6.62
C THR A 32 -6.65 1.29 -8.15
N ASP A 33 -6.96 2.45 -8.72
CA ASP A 33 -6.98 2.68 -10.16
C ASP A 33 -5.58 2.69 -10.82
N LEU A 34 -4.52 2.89 -10.03
CA LEU A 34 -3.12 2.87 -10.48
C LEU A 34 -2.36 1.62 -10.02
N CYS A 35 -2.85 0.95 -8.97
CA CYS A 35 -2.20 -0.22 -8.41
C CYS A 35 -2.38 -1.43 -9.33
N ASN A 36 -1.28 -2.02 -9.78
CA ASN A 36 -1.28 -3.24 -10.60
C ASN A 36 -1.15 -4.53 -9.77
N GLY A 37 -1.09 -4.44 -8.45
CA GLY A 37 -0.96 -5.60 -7.56
C GLY A 37 0.41 -6.28 -7.55
N CYS A 38 1.49 -5.60 -7.96
CA CYS A 38 2.85 -6.17 -8.02
C CYS A 38 3.42 -6.69 -6.68
N GLY A 39 3.02 -6.11 -5.55
CA GLY A 39 3.47 -6.56 -4.23
C GLY A 39 4.76 -5.91 -3.72
N GLU A 40 5.51 -5.16 -4.54
CA GLU A 40 6.81 -4.58 -4.11
C GLU A 40 6.72 -3.71 -2.85
N CYS A 41 5.61 -3.00 -2.64
CA CYS A 41 5.43 -2.20 -1.43
C CYS A 41 5.39 -3.05 -0.15
N VAL A 42 4.80 -4.25 -0.22
CA VAL A 42 4.74 -5.21 0.90
C VAL A 42 6.15 -5.71 1.20
N GLU A 43 6.86 -6.20 0.17
CA GLU A 43 8.21 -6.75 0.30
C GLU A 43 9.24 -5.75 0.86
N ILE A 44 9.15 -4.47 0.46
CA ILE A 44 10.12 -3.46 0.91
C ILE A 44 9.83 -2.91 2.31
N CYS A 45 8.67 -3.21 2.90
CA CYS A 45 8.28 -2.58 4.15
C CYS A 45 9.09 -3.18 5.32
N PRO A 46 9.99 -2.41 5.98
CA PRO A 46 10.88 -2.98 7.00
C PRO A 46 10.18 -3.33 8.32
N VAL A 47 8.90 -3.00 8.44
CA VAL A 47 8.08 -3.18 9.66
C VAL A 47 6.78 -3.92 9.36
N ASP A 48 6.66 -4.53 8.17
CA ASP A 48 5.51 -5.33 7.75
C ASP A 48 4.15 -4.60 7.89
N ALA A 49 4.16 -3.28 7.73
CA ALA A 49 2.97 -2.44 7.95
C ALA A 49 1.93 -2.51 6.82
N ILE A 50 2.20 -3.20 5.71
CA ILE A 50 1.36 -3.16 4.50
C ILE A 50 0.71 -4.52 4.28
N SER A 51 -0.61 -4.55 4.22
CA SER A 51 -1.38 -5.76 3.90
C SER A 51 -2.21 -5.60 2.64
N MET A 52 -2.04 -6.55 1.71
CA MET A 52 -2.86 -6.68 0.50
C MET A 52 -3.99 -7.68 0.74
N THR A 53 -5.00 -7.29 1.51
CA THR A 53 -6.24 -8.07 1.55
C THR A 53 -6.95 -7.88 0.22
N MET A 54 -6.98 -8.94 -0.61
CA MET A 54 -8.02 -9.07 -1.62
C MET A 54 -9.33 -9.22 -0.85
N VAL A 55 -10.11 -8.14 -0.78
CA VAL A 55 -11.52 -8.30 -0.44
C VAL A 55 -12.10 -9.14 -1.58
N LEU A 56 -12.33 -10.43 -1.31
CA LEU A 56 -13.33 -11.19 -2.02
C LEU A 56 -14.66 -10.50 -1.71
N GLU A 57 -14.97 -9.42 -2.43
CA GLU A 57 -16.33 -8.91 -2.45
C GLU A 57 -17.18 -9.95 -3.18
N SER A 58 -17.77 -10.86 -2.42
CA SER A 58 -19.20 -11.07 -2.58
C SER A 58 -19.89 -10.74 -1.27
N PRO A 59 -20.44 -9.53 -1.16
CA PRO A 59 -21.73 -9.36 -0.53
C PRO A 59 -22.72 -8.89 -1.60
N ARG A 60 -23.22 -9.84 -2.39
CA ARG A 60 -24.65 -10.00 -2.71
C ARG A 60 -24.90 -11.29 -3.47
#